data_AF-A0AA41ZLT9-F1
#
_entry.id   AF-A0AA41ZLT9-F1
#
_cell.length_a   1.000
_cell.length_b   1.000
_cell.length_c   1.000
_cell.angle_alpha   90.00
_cell.angle_beta   90.00
_cell.angle_gamma   90.00
#
_symmetry.space_group_name_H-M   'P 1'
#
loop_
_entity.id
_entity.type
_entity.pdbx_description
1 polymer ?
#
loop_
_entity_poly.entity_id
_entity_poly.type
_entity_poly.pdbx_seq_one_letter_code
_entity_poly.pdbx_strand_id
1 'polypeptide(L)'
;MNISRIFCLNASGLLLVTSWWIPQVTLWTTLDDSVFWFFNHFITLDNPHWDTVLAALNSRRFDLAIIAGMLAIMLWACLRDQQRGWQRWVGIGMTMLITAGLMNEIVRHLPIHHPSPTRFFPEASLVSDFVHFATKDSAGNSFPGDHGIMAMIFAGFMLSFGDRVTRLASIGLVTCAIAPRIMVGAHWLSDVMVGSLSLALLLLPWVLCTPLASRTSRWISAGLTRWMSPEKGDVS
;
A
#
# COMPACT_ATOMS: atom_id res chain seq x y z
N MET A 1 3.37 1.79 25.23
CA MET A 1 2.16 1.78 24.40
C MET A 1 1.72 3.22 24.24
N ASN A 2 1.57 3.73 23.02
CA ASN A 2 1.23 5.13 22.80
C ASN A 2 -0.25 5.27 22.44
N ILE A 3 -1.11 5.23 23.46
CA ILE A 3 -2.57 5.23 23.31
C ILE A 3 -3.05 6.50 22.60
N SER A 4 -2.48 7.66 22.93
CA SER A 4 -2.83 8.93 22.31
C SER A 4 -2.61 8.92 20.79
N ARG A 5 -1.48 8.34 20.32
CA ARG A 5 -1.25 8.19 18.87
C ARG A 5 -2.26 7.27 18.21
N ILE A 6 -2.61 6.15 18.84
CA ILE A 6 -3.64 5.23 18.33
C ILE A 6 -4.97 5.96 18.20
N PHE A 7 -5.36 6.71 19.24
CA PHE A 7 -6.61 7.49 19.21
C PHE A 7 -6.62 8.51 18.08
N CYS A 8 -5.56 9.31 17.92
CA CYS A 8 -5.50 10.31 16.85
C CYS A 8 -5.56 9.67 15.45
N LEU A 9 -4.80 8.58 15.23
CA LEU A 9 -4.79 7.90 13.92
C LEU A 9 -6.15 7.27 13.60
N ASN A 10 -6.75 6.57 14.58
CA ASN A 10 -8.08 6.00 14.41
C ASN A 10 -9.15 7.08 14.19
N ALA A 11 -9.08 8.19 14.93
CA ALA A 11 -9.98 9.33 14.75
C ALA A 11 -9.86 9.89 13.33
N SER A 12 -8.65 10.06 12.80
CA SER A 12 -8.46 10.47 11.40
C SER A 12 -9.04 9.46 10.40
N GLY A 13 -8.85 8.16 10.64
CA GLY A 13 -9.46 7.10 9.81
C GLY A 13 -10.99 7.15 9.83
N LEU A 14 -11.59 7.31 11.02
CA LEU A 14 -13.03 7.47 11.17
C LEU A 14 -13.55 8.75 10.50
N LEU A 15 -12.83 9.86 10.60
CA LEU A 15 -13.18 11.11 9.93
C LEU A 15 -13.19 10.96 8.41
N LEU A 16 -12.22 10.24 7.84
CA LEU A 16 -12.21 9.95 6.40
C LEU A 16 -13.42 9.11 5.99
N VAL A 17 -13.68 8.00 6.68
CA VAL A 17 -14.84 7.12 6.37
C VAL A 17 -16.15 7.88 6.51
N THR A 18 -16.34 8.63 7.60
CA THR A 18 -17.56 9.41 7.83
C THR A 18 -17.74 10.52 6.80
N SER A 19 -16.66 11.18 6.38
CA SER A 19 -16.73 12.21 5.32
C SER A 19 -17.17 11.65 3.96
N TRP A 20 -16.96 10.35 3.72
CA TRP A 20 -17.37 9.67 2.48
C TRP A 20 -18.76 9.03 2.60
N TRP A 21 -19.11 8.51 3.78
CA TRP A 21 -20.37 7.81 4.01
C TRP A 21 -21.60 8.73 4.01
N ILE A 22 -21.42 10.01 4.35
CA ILE A 22 -22.52 10.99 4.41
C ILE A 22 -22.89 11.43 2.99
N PRO A 23 -24.06 11.04 2.43
CA PRO A 23 -24.37 11.29 1.01
C PRO A 23 -24.50 12.77 0.66
N GLN A 24 -24.78 13.62 1.64
CA GLN A 24 -24.88 15.07 1.46
C GLN A 24 -23.50 15.73 1.27
N VAL A 25 -22.42 15.03 1.59
CA VAL A 25 -21.05 15.51 1.43
C VAL A 25 -20.54 15.07 0.06
N THR A 26 -20.72 15.93 -0.95
CA THR A 26 -20.27 15.67 -2.33
C THR A 26 -18.77 15.85 -2.53
N LEU A 27 -18.00 16.06 -1.45
CA LEU A 27 -16.55 16.31 -1.52
C LEU A 27 -15.85 15.22 -2.32
N TRP A 28 -16.09 13.95 -1.98
CA TRP A 28 -15.42 12.83 -2.61
C TRP A 28 -15.88 12.62 -4.05
N THR A 29 -17.18 12.69 -4.33
CA THR A 29 -17.69 12.58 -5.69
C THR A 29 -17.11 13.67 -6.60
N THR A 30 -17.06 14.93 -6.13
CA THR A 30 -16.48 16.03 -6.89
C THR A 30 -14.98 15.84 -7.11
N LEU A 31 -14.23 15.42 -6.09
CA LEU A 31 -12.78 15.16 -6.22
C LEU A 31 -12.49 13.98 -7.13
N ASP A 32 -13.23 12.89 -6.98
CA ASP A 32 -13.10 11.67 -7.76
C ASP A 32 -13.31 11.95 -9.25
N ASP A 33 -14.41 12.61 -9.60
CA ASP A 33 -14.70 13.01 -10.98
C ASP A 33 -13.63 13.98 -11.52
N SER A 34 -13.28 15.01 -10.75
CA SER A 34 -12.32 16.03 -11.19
C SER A 34 -10.93 15.43 -11.45
N VAL A 35 -10.45 14.57 -10.55
CA VAL A 35 -9.14 13.93 -10.68
C VAL A 35 -9.15 12.92 -11.82
N PHE A 36 -10.21 12.12 -11.94
CA PHE A 36 -10.35 11.16 -13.03
C PHE A 36 -10.34 11.87 -14.39
N TRP A 37 -11.25 12.83 -14.61
CA TRP A 37 -11.36 13.51 -15.89
C TRP A 37 -10.13 14.36 -16.22
N PHE A 38 -9.46 14.94 -15.21
CA PHE A 38 -8.19 15.62 -15.41
C PHE A 38 -7.14 14.71 -16.05
N PHE A 39 -6.95 13.49 -15.54
CA PHE A 39 -5.97 12.56 -16.12
C PHE A 39 -6.46 11.89 -17.40
N ASN A 40 -7.75 11.53 -17.46
CA ASN A 40 -8.33 10.86 -18.63
C ASN A 40 -8.25 11.73 -19.88
N HIS A 41 -8.34 13.06 -19.74
CA HIS A 41 -8.16 14.00 -20.85
C HIS A 41 -6.79 13.89 -21.54
N PHE A 42 -5.75 13.39 -20.86
CA PHE A 42 -4.42 13.22 -21.44
C PHE A 42 -4.22 11.85 -22.12
N ILE A 43 -5.17 10.92 -21.99
CA ILE A 43 -5.12 9.60 -22.61
C ILE A 43 -5.77 9.71 -23.99
N THR A 44 -4.95 9.94 -25.00
CA THR A 44 -5.41 10.28 -26.36
C THR A 44 -4.40 9.83 -27.41
N LEU A 45 -4.85 9.56 -28.64
CA LEU A 45 -3.98 9.24 -29.77
C LEU A 45 -2.92 10.32 -30.06
N ASP A 46 -3.16 11.56 -29.63
CA ASP A 46 -2.25 12.69 -29.85
C ASP A 46 -1.01 12.65 -28.92
N ASN A 47 -1.00 11.79 -27.89
CA ASN A 47 0.12 11.67 -26.95
C ASN A 47 0.55 10.21 -26.69
N PRO A 48 1.01 9.48 -27.73
CA PRO A 48 1.30 8.05 -27.63
C PRO A 48 2.46 7.72 -26.68
N HIS A 49 3.40 8.64 -26.49
CA HIS A 49 4.50 8.47 -25.54
C HIS A 49 4.00 8.45 -24.10
N TRP A 50 3.08 9.35 -23.76
CA TRP A 50 2.48 9.40 -22.44
C TRP A 50 1.64 8.17 -22.15
N ASP A 51 0.83 7.74 -23.10
CA ASP A 51 0.01 6.53 -22.99
C ASP A 51 0.88 5.29 -22.77
N THR A 52 2.00 5.20 -23.49
CA THR A 52 2.98 4.11 -23.32
C THR A 52 3.61 4.12 -21.92
N VAL A 53 3.93 5.30 -21.38
CA VAL A 53 4.45 5.43 -20.01
C VAL A 53 3.40 5.01 -19.00
N LEU A 54 2.17 5.53 -19.10
CA LEU A 54 1.07 5.17 -18.21
C LEU A 54 0.77 3.67 -18.25
N ALA A 55 0.78 3.08 -19.45
CA ALA A 55 0.63 1.65 -19.64
C ALA A 55 1.76 0.86 -18.96
N ALA A 56 3.01 1.27 -19.17
CA ALA A 56 4.17 0.62 -18.57
C ALA A 56 4.10 0.64 -17.04
N LEU A 57 3.74 1.80 -16.46
CA LEU A 57 3.55 1.99 -15.02
C LEU A 57 2.34 1.25 -14.45
N ASN A 58 1.44 0.75 -15.30
CA ASN A 58 0.29 -0.05 -14.88
C ASN A 58 0.38 -1.53 -15.30
N SER A 59 1.56 -1.98 -15.71
CA SER A 59 1.83 -3.36 -16.11
C SER A 59 2.17 -4.29 -14.93
N ARG A 60 2.06 -5.61 -15.15
CA ARG A 60 2.54 -6.61 -14.16
C ARG A 60 4.03 -6.50 -13.86
N ARG A 61 4.84 -6.08 -14.84
CA ARG A 61 6.28 -5.90 -14.67
C ARG A 61 6.58 -4.74 -13.72
N PHE A 62 5.78 -3.68 -13.79
CA PHE A 62 5.90 -2.57 -12.86
C PHE A 62 5.52 -2.97 -11.44
N ASP A 63 4.46 -3.77 -11.25
CA ASP A 63 4.13 -4.31 -9.92
C ASP A 63 5.30 -5.10 -9.32
N LEU A 64 5.96 -5.94 -10.13
CA LEU A 64 7.17 -6.67 -9.70
C LEU A 64 8.33 -5.71 -9.39
N ALA A 65 8.49 -4.64 -10.16
CA ALA A 65 9.51 -3.62 -9.91
C ALA A 65 9.26 -2.88 -8.58
N ILE A 66 8.00 -2.57 -8.25
CA ILE A 66 7.62 -1.99 -6.96
C ILE A 66 7.94 -2.96 -5.81
N ILE A 67 7.60 -4.24 -5.95
CA ILE A 67 7.93 -5.26 -4.94
C ILE A 67 9.44 -5.37 -4.76
N ALA A 68 10.21 -5.40 -5.85
CA ALA A 68 11.66 -5.40 -5.80
C ALA A 68 12.21 -4.13 -5.12
N GLY A 69 11.61 -2.97 -5.39
CA GLY A 69 11.93 -1.71 -4.72
C GLY A 69 11.66 -1.76 -3.21
N MET A 70 10.54 -2.35 -2.79
CA MET A 70 10.22 -2.52 -1.37
C MET A 70 11.26 -3.40 -0.67
N LEU A 71 11.64 -4.52 -1.30
CA LEU A 71 12.69 -5.42 -0.80
C LEU A 71 14.06 -4.71 -0.77
N ALA A 72 14.39 -3.93 -1.78
CA ALA A 72 15.63 -3.16 -1.85
C ALA A 72 15.70 -2.11 -0.73
N ILE A 73 14.60 -1.40 -0.46
CA ILE A 73 14.52 -0.45 0.67
C ILE A 73 14.70 -1.17 2.00
N MET A 74 14.09 -2.35 2.18
CA MET A 74 14.28 -3.14 3.41
C MET A 74 15.71 -3.64 3.57
N LEU A 75 16.34 -4.13 2.49
CA LEU A 75 17.74 -4.53 2.50
C LEU A 75 18.64 -3.34 2.81
N TRP A 76 18.38 -2.19 2.18
CA TRP A 76 19.13 -0.97 2.44
C TRP A 76 19.00 -0.50 3.88
N ALA A 77 17.80 -0.56 4.45
CA ALA A 77 17.56 -0.23 5.85
C ALA A 77 18.26 -1.22 6.80
N CYS A 78 18.29 -2.50 6.43
CA CYS A 78 19.04 -3.54 7.13
C CYS A 78 20.54 -3.27 7.14
N LEU A 79 21.13 -2.91 6.00
CA LEU A 79 22.56 -2.60 5.91
C LEU A 79 22.95 -1.35 6.71
N ARG A 80 22.00 -0.44 6.94
CA ARG A 80 22.19 0.78 7.75
C ARG A 80 21.94 0.58 9.25
N ASP A 81 21.31 -0.52 9.64
CA ASP A 81 21.00 -0.81 11.04
C ASP A 81 22.19 -1.43 11.77
N GLN A 82 22.97 -0.59 12.44
CA GLN A 82 24.18 -0.99 13.17
C GLN A 82 23.89 -1.73 14.49
N GLN A 83 22.65 -1.72 14.98
CA GLN A 83 22.33 -2.14 16.35
C GLN A 83 21.85 -3.58 16.45
N ARG A 84 21.12 -4.04 15.43
CA ARG A 84 20.45 -5.33 15.44
C ARG A 84 20.45 -5.84 14.01
N GLY A 85 21.36 -6.77 13.73
CA GLY A 85 21.66 -7.27 12.38
C GLY A 85 20.46 -7.83 11.61
N TRP A 86 20.74 -8.41 10.44
CA TRP A 86 19.74 -8.80 9.43
C TRP A 86 18.56 -9.65 9.95
N GLN A 87 18.75 -10.42 11.03
CA GLN A 87 17.68 -11.20 11.66
C GLN A 87 16.52 -10.33 12.14
N ARG A 88 16.78 -9.10 12.62
CA ARG A 88 15.73 -8.14 13.02
C ARG A 88 14.86 -7.78 11.82
N TRP A 89 15.48 -7.47 10.69
CA TRP A 89 14.79 -7.06 9.47
C TRP A 89 13.98 -8.18 8.85
N VAL A 90 14.45 -9.43 8.97
CA VAL A 90 13.63 -10.61 8.66
C VAL A 90 12.41 -10.69 9.59
N GLY A 91 12.59 -10.51 10.90
CA GLY A 91 11.48 -10.51 11.85
C GLY A 91 10.45 -9.40 11.58
N ILE A 92 10.91 -8.20 11.21
CA ILE A 92 10.05 -7.08 10.79
C ILE A 92 9.28 -7.45 9.52
N GLY A 93 9.98 -7.96 8.50
CA GLY A 93 9.37 -8.38 7.23
C GLY A 93 8.31 -9.47 7.41
N MET A 94 8.60 -10.50 8.20
CA MET A 94 7.64 -11.56 8.51
C MET A 94 6.42 -11.02 9.27
N THR A 95 6.63 -10.14 10.24
CA THR A 95 5.53 -9.49 10.97
C THR A 95 4.66 -8.64 10.02
N MET A 96 5.29 -7.94 9.07
CA MET A 96 4.61 -7.18 8.03
C MET A 96 3.76 -8.08 7.13
N LEU A 97 4.30 -9.22 6.68
CA LEU A 97 3.57 -10.19 5.85
C LEU A 97 2.37 -10.80 6.60
N ILE A 98 2.53 -11.15 7.88
CA ILE A 98 1.42 -11.62 8.72
C ILE A 98 0.34 -10.53 8.82
N THR A 99 0.75 -9.29 9.07
CA THR A 99 -0.17 -8.15 9.15
C THR A 99 -0.91 -7.95 7.82
N ALA A 100 -0.21 -8.04 6.69
CA ALA A 100 -0.80 -7.94 5.36
C ALA A 100 -1.79 -9.07 5.06
N GLY A 101 -1.46 -10.32 5.44
CA GLY A 101 -2.38 -11.44 5.31
C GLY A 101 -3.67 -11.25 6.12
N LEU A 102 -3.56 -10.80 7.37
CA LEU A 102 -4.72 -10.54 8.23
C LEU A 102 -5.58 -9.38 7.70
N MET A 103 -4.95 -8.29 7.25
CA MET A 103 -5.69 -7.16 6.67
C MET A 103 -6.39 -7.56 5.36
N ASN A 104 -5.74 -8.35 4.49
CA ASN A 104 -6.36 -8.86 3.28
C ASN A 104 -7.54 -9.79 3.58
N GLU A 105 -7.47 -10.57 4.65
CA GLU A 105 -8.63 -11.37 5.08
C GLU A 105 -9.81 -10.47 5.43
N ILE A 106 -9.59 -9.44 6.25
CA ILE A 106 -10.63 -8.49 6.66
C ILE A 106 -11.27 -7.83 5.43
N VAL A 107 -10.45 -7.38 4.48
CA VAL A 107 -10.91 -6.68 3.27
C VAL A 107 -11.73 -7.59 2.36
N ARG A 108 -11.33 -8.86 2.20
CA ARG A 108 -12.08 -9.82 1.37
C ARG A 108 -13.52 -10.07 1.85
N HIS A 109 -13.80 -9.81 3.13
CA HIS A 109 -15.14 -9.95 3.72
C HIS A 109 -15.94 -8.64 3.77
N LEU A 110 -15.41 -7.53 3.24
CA LEU A 110 -16.16 -6.28 3.16
C LEU A 110 -17.16 -6.36 2.00
N PRO A 111 -18.48 -6.21 2.24
CA PRO A 111 -19.51 -6.29 1.19
C PRO A 111 -19.65 -4.95 0.45
N ILE A 112 -18.55 -4.41 -0.07
CA ILE A 112 -18.52 -3.15 -0.81
C ILE A 112 -18.12 -3.47 -2.24
N HIS A 113 -18.96 -3.07 -3.19
CA HIS A 113 -18.68 -3.16 -4.60
C HIS A 113 -18.62 -1.76 -5.19
N HIS A 114 -17.43 -1.34 -5.60
CA HIS A 114 -17.20 -0.03 -6.19
C HIS A 114 -16.43 -0.23 -7.50
N PRO A 115 -17.04 -0.04 -8.68
CA PRO A 115 -16.35 -0.20 -9.95
C PRO A 115 -15.35 0.94 -10.18
N SER A 116 -14.26 0.67 -10.90
CA SER A 116 -13.31 1.71 -11.30
C SER A 116 -13.96 2.79 -12.18
N PRO A 117 -13.42 4.01 -12.25
CA PRO A 117 -14.01 5.08 -13.06
C PRO A 117 -14.11 4.72 -14.54
N THR A 118 -13.13 4.01 -15.09
CA THR A 118 -13.16 3.50 -16.48
C THR A 118 -14.26 2.46 -16.75
N ARG A 119 -14.85 1.87 -15.71
CA ARG A 119 -16.05 1.01 -15.83
C ARG A 119 -17.34 1.74 -15.48
N PHE A 120 -17.25 2.80 -14.70
CA PHE A 120 -18.40 3.62 -14.32
C PHE A 120 -18.84 4.52 -15.48
N PHE A 121 -17.89 5.12 -16.21
CA PHE A 121 -18.15 5.98 -17.36
C PHE A 121 -17.91 5.25 -18.69
N PRO A 122 -18.95 5.01 -19.51
CA PRO A 122 -18.80 4.37 -20.82
C PRO A 122 -17.91 5.13 -21.81
N GLU A 123 -17.78 6.45 -21.65
CA GLU A 123 -17.02 7.34 -22.52
C GLU A 123 -15.55 7.47 -22.11
N ALA A 124 -15.14 6.82 -21.01
CA ALA A 124 -13.77 6.85 -20.53
C ALA A 124 -12.79 6.28 -21.57
N SER A 125 -11.67 6.96 -21.77
CA SER A 125 -10.58 6.40 -22.57
C SER A 125 -9.80 5.36 -21.75
N LEU A 126 -9.65 4.14 -22.28
CA LEU A 126 -8.84 3.09 -21.68
C LEU A 126 -7.45 3.12 -22.27
N VAL A 127 -6.40 3.19 -21.44
CA VAL A 127 -5.01 3.18 -21.93
C VAL A 127 -4.71 1.94 -22.80
N SER A 128 -5.34 0.80 -22.50
CA SER A 128 -5.20 -0.43 -23.29
C SER A 128 -5.67 -0.30 -24.74
N ASP A 129 -6.50 0.70 -25.07
CA ASP A 129 -6.93 0.95 -26.46
C ASP A 129 -5.82 1.60 -27.30
N PHE A 130 -4.82 2.20 -26.65
CA PHE A 130 -3.73 2.95 -27.28
C PHE A 130 -2.38 2.22 -27.27
N VAL A 131 -2.28 1.06 -26.61
CA VAL A 131 -1.04 0.26 -26.52
C VAL A 131 -1.28 -1.22 -26.79
N HIS A 132 -0.24 -1.93 -27.21
CA HIS A 132 -0.35 -3.35 -27.58
C HIS A 132 0.02 -4.35 -26.47
N PHE A 133 0.20 -3.90 -25.22
CA PHE A 133 0.58 -4.78 -24.11
C PHE A 133 -0.38 -4.64 -22.92
N ALA A 134 -0.48 -5.73 -22.15
CA ALA A 134 -1.44 -5.85 -21.05
C ALA A 134 -1.23 -4.78 -19.98
N THR A 135 -2.26 -3.96 -19.79
CA THR A 135 -2.30 -2.85 -18.83
C THR A 135 -3.47 -3.06 -17.88
N LYS A 136 -3.30 -2.69 -16.61
CA LYS A 136 -4.36 -2.73 -15.60
C LYS A 136 -4.96 -1.33 -15.45
N ASP A 137 -5.91 -1.03 -16.32
CA ASP A 137 -6.61 0.25 -16.45
C ASP A 137 -8.09 0.19 -16.05
N SER A 138 -8.57 -0.99 -15.63
CA SER A 138 -9.92 -1.18 -15.10
C SER A 138 -9.94 -2.20 -13.97
N ALA A 139 -10.89 -2.04 -13.03
CA ALA A 139 -11.11 -2.96 -11.92
C ALA A 139 -12.61 -3.14 -11.67
N GLY A 140 -13.05 -4.40 -11.55
CA GLY A 140 -14.45 -4.74 -11.25
C GLY A 140 -14.87 -4.36 -9.83
N ASN A 141 -13.95 -4.51 -8.88
CA ASN A 141 -14.05 -3.95 -7.54
C ASN A 141 -12.73 -3.24 -7.23
N SER A 142 -12.78 -1.91 -7.10
CA SER A 142 -11.62 -1.05 -6.89
C SER A 142 -11.52 -0.56 -5.45
N PHE A 143 -12.56 -0.76 -4.63
CA PHE A 143 -12.60 -0.35 -3.22
C PHE A 143 -12.49 -1.55 -2.26
N PRO A 144 -11.61 -1.48 -1.25
CA PRO A 144 -10.48 -0.55 -1.14
C PRO A 144 -9.39 -0.89 -2.17
N GLY A 145 -8.50 0.06 -2.48
CA GLY A 145 -7.41 -0.23 -3.42
C GLY A 145 -6.43 -1.27 -2.88
N ASP A 146 -6.37 -2.46 -3.48
CA ASP A 146 -5.47 -3.56 -3.06
C ASP A 146 -3.99 -3.13 -3.03
N HIS A 147 -3.53 -2.50 -4.12
CA HIS A 147 -2.19 -1.92 -4.19
C HIS A 147 -1.97 -0.85 -3.13
N GLY A 148 -3.00 -0.04 -2.87
CA GLY A 148 -2.98 0.98 -1.83
C GLY A 148 -2.79 0.38 -0.44
N ILE A 149 -3.49 -0.70 -0.10
CA ILE A 149 -3.37 -1.35 1.21
C ILE A 149 -1.96 -1.93 1.41
N MET A 150 -1.46 -2.71 0.44
CA MET A 150 -0.12 -3.28 0.53
C MET A 150 0.95 -2.20 0.69
N ALA A 151 0.81 -1.11 -0.08
CA ALA A 151 1.74 0.01 -0.04
C ALA A 151 1.67 0.79 1.29
N MET A 152 0.48 1.00 1.86
CA MET A 152 0.29 1.64 3.16
C MET A 152 0.83 0.79 4.32
N ILE A 153 0.66 -0.54 4.26
CA ILE A 153 1.25 -1.46 5.24
C ILE A 153 2.78 -1.34 5.19
N PHE A 154 3.37 -1.45 4.00
CA PHE A 154 4.80 -1.30 3.82
C PHE A 154 5.32 0.04 4.37
N ALA A 155 4.69 1.16 3.98
CA ALA A 155 5.03 2.48 4.49
C ALA A 155 4.93 2.54 6.02
N GLY A 156 3.85 2.02 6.62
CA GLY A 156 3.65 2.01 8.07
C GLY A 156 4.79 1.31 8.82
N PHE A 157 5.22 0.15 8.32
CA PHE A 157 6.37 -0.57 8.90
C PHE A 157 7.67 0.20 8.74
N MET A 158 7.94 0.78 7.56
CA MET A 158 9.16 1.56 7.34
C MET A 158 9.18 2.86 8.17
N LEU A 159 8.02 3.51 8.34
CA LEU A 159 7.83 4.65 9.24
C LEU A 159 8.08 4.32 10.70
N SER A 160 7.80 3.09 11.10
CA SER A 160 7.95 2.63 12.48
C SER A 160 9.37 2.17 12.80
N PHE A 161 10.02 1.46 11.87
CA PHE A 161 11.29 0.78 12.14
C PHE A 161 12.50 1.33 11.40
N GLY A 162 12.30 2.01 10.26
CA GLY A 162 13.37 2.57 9.44
C GLY A 162 13.94 3.88 9.98
N ASP A 163 15.13 4.23 9.50
CA ASP A 163 15.74 5.55 9.72
C ASP A 163 15.05 6.62 8.86
N ARG A 164 15.41 7.90 9.04
CA ARG A 164 14.76 9.01 8.31
C ARG A 164 14.81 8.83 6.79
N VAL A 165 15.89 8.24 6.26
CA VAL A 165 16.08 8.10 4.81
C VAL A 165 15.24 6.96 4.26
N THR A 166 15.21 5.80 4.94
CA THR A 166 14.31 4.69 4.63
C THR A 166 12.85 5.15 4.60
N ARG A 167 12.45 5.99 5.56
CA ARG A 167 11.08 6.53 5.64
C ARG A 167 10.71 7.35 4.40
N LEU A 168 11.56 8.30 4.02
CA LEU A 168 11.32 9.16 2.86
C LEU A 168 11.33 8.36 1.56
N ALA A 169 12.27 7.43 1.41
CA ALA A 169 12.32 6.53 0.25
C ALA A 169 11.04 5.67 0.14
N SER A 170 10.52 5.19 1.27
CA SER A 170 9.29 4.38 1.30
C SER A 170 8.07 5.19 0.90
N ILE A 171 7.95 6.44 1.38
CA ILE A 171 6.87 7.35 0.96
C ILE A 171 6.93 7.59 -0.55
N GLY A 172 8.12 7.88 -1.09
CA GLY A 172 8.30 8.08 -2.53
C GLY A 172 7.91 6.85 -3.34
N LEU A 173 8.40 5.67 -2.96
CA LEU A 173 8.09 4.42 -3.67
C LEU A 173 6.59 4.09 -3.65
N VAL A 174 5.94 4.23 -2.49
CA VAL A 174 4.49 3.98 -2.34
C VAL A 174 3.67 4.98 -3.16
N THR A 175 4.11 6.23 -3.22
CA THR A 175 3.49 7.24 -4.11
C THR A 175 3.59 6.80 -5.58
N CYS A 176 4.76 6.34 -6.02
CA CYS A 176 4.95 5.81 -7.38
C CYS A 176 4.15 4.52 -7.65
N ALA A 177 3.83 3.73 -6.63
CA ALA A 177 3.02 2.52 -6.77
C ALA A 177 1.53 2.84 -6.94
N ILE A 178 1.04 3.89 -6.26
CA ILE A 178 -0.38 4.24 -6.19
C ILE A 178 -0.77 5.24 -7.29
N ALA A 179 0.02 6.28 -7.53
CA ALA A 179 -0.35 7.37 -8.43
C ALA A 179 -0.71 6.89 -9.84
N PRO A 180 0.05 5.97 -10.49
CA PRO A 180 -0.29 5.50 -11.83
C PRO A 180 -1.67 4.82 -11.90
N ARG A 181 -2.12 4.19 -10.81
CA ARG A 181 -3.42 3.51 -10.71
C ARG A 181 -4.60 4.47 -10.73
N ILE A 182 -4.42 5.64 -10.12
CA ILE A 182 -5.41 6.73 -10.15
C ILE A 182 -5.40 7.38 -11.53
N MET A 183 -4.20 7.66 -12.07
CA MET A 183 -4.04 8.37 -13.35
C MET A 183 -4.66 7.62 -14.54
N VAL A 184 -4.55 6.29 -14.54
CA VAL A 184 -5.16 5.44 -15.58
C VAL A 184 -6.65 5.19 -15.36
N GLY A 185 -7.20 5.59 -14.20
CA GLY A 185 -8.59 5.33 -13.85
C GLY A 185 -8.88 3.87 -13.46
N ALA A 186 -7.87 3.13 -12.98
CA ALA A 186 -8.08 1.81 -12.39
C ALA A 186 -8.67 1.91 -10.98
N HIS A 187 -8.42 3.02 -10.28
CA HIS A 187 -8.97 3.33 -8.96
C HIS A 187 -9.39 4.80 -8.88
N TRP A 188 -10.44 5.06 -8.12
CA TRP A 188 -10.81 6.41 -7.69
C TRP A 188 -9.81 6.96 -6.67
N LEU A 189 -9.81 8.27 -6.47
CA LEU A 189 -9.02 8.87 -5.39
C LEU A 189 -9.55 8.39 -4.03
N SER A 190 -10.87 8.31 -3.87
CA SER A 190 -11.53 7.80 -2.67
C SER A 190 -11.20 6.33 -2.37
N ASP A 191 -11.02 5.47 -3.38
CA ASP A 191 -10.60 4.07 -3.17
C ASP A 191 -9.29 3.96 -2.38
N VAL A 192 -8.38 4.91 -2.60
CA VAL A 192 -7.09 4.98 -1.93
C VAL A 192 -7.18 5.74 -0.62
N MET A 193 -7.74 6.96 -0.64
CA MET A 193 -7.74 7.86 0.52
C MET A 193 -8.78 7.45 1.57
N VAL A 194 -9.97 7.06 1.14
CA VAL A 194 -11.03 6.59 2.03
C VAL A 194 -10.91 5.09 2.22
N GLY A 195 -10.66 4.31 1.17
CA GLY A 195 -10.52 2.86 1.30
C GLY A 195 -9.22 2.46 2.00
N SER A 196 -8.12 2.49 1.28
CA SER A 196 -6.84 1.95 1.77
C SER A 196 -6.27 2.69 2.98
N LEU A 197 -6.26 4.03 2.95
CA LEU A 197 -5.64 4.85 3.99
C LEU A 197 -6.47 4.83 5.28
N SER A 198 -7.82 4.87 5.24
CA SER A 198 -8.60 4.77 6.47
C SER A 198 -8.43 3.40 7.13
N LEU A 199 -8.42 2.30 6.37
CA LEU A 199 -8.15 0.96 6.90
C LEU A 199 -6.76 0.88 7.54
N ALA A 200 -5.74 1.45 6.88
CA ALA A 200 -4.41 1.54 7.45
C ALA A 200 -4.40 2.34 8.76
N LEU A 201 -5.10 3.48 8.81
CA LEU A 201 -5.21 4.34 9.99
C LEU A 201 -6.00 3.71 11.13
N LEU A 202 -6.97 2.83 10.85
CA LEU A 202 -7.79 2.15 11.85
C LEU A 202 -7.11 0.90 12.41
N LEU A 203 -6.34 0.17 11.59
CA LEU A 203 -5.82 -1.16 11.93
C LEU A 203 -4.32 -1.14 12.28
N LEU A 204 -3.49 -0.45 11.49
CA LEU A 204 -2.03 -0.48 11.71
C LEU A 204 -1.58 0.12 13.05
N PRO A 205 -2.21 1.16 13.63
CA PRO A 205 -1.77 1.67 14.92
C PRO A 205 -1.82 0.61 16.04
N TRP A 206 -2.79 -0.30 15.99
CA TRP A 206 -2.88 -1.40 16.96
C TRP A 206 -1.71 -2.39 16.84
N VAL A 207 -1.13 -2.51 15.65
CA VAL A 207 0.03 -3.36 15.38
C VAL A 207 1.34 -2.64 15.71
N LEU A 208 1.46 -1.38 15.26
CA LEU A 208 2.71 -0.63 15.22
C LEU A 208 2.93 0.30 16.43
N CYS A 209 1.87 0.86 17.02
CA CYS A 209 1.97 1.73 18.21
C CYS A 209 1.86 0.97 19.54
N THR A 210 1.57 -0.33 19.48
CA THR A 210 1.65 -1.25 20.61
C THR A 210 2.96 -2.05 20.55
N PRO A 211 3.34 -2.75 21.63
CA PRO A 211 4.49 -3.65 21.58
C PRO A 211 4.30 -4.84 20.62
N LEU A 212 3.12 -5.05 20.02
CA LEU A 212 2.81 -6.25 19.23
C LEU A 212 3.84 -6.47 18.12
N ALA A 213 3.99 -5.55 17.17
CA ALA A 213 4.93 -5.72 16.07
C ALA A 213 6.38 -5.93 16.54
N SER A 214 6.80 -5.17 17.55
CA SER A 214 8.15 -5.30 18.12
C SER A 214 8.39 -6.60 18.89
N ARG A 215 7.35 -7.19 19.50
CA ARG A 215 7.41 -8.48 20.20
C ARG A 215 7.40 -9.62 19.20
N THR A 216 6.49 -9.61 18.23
CA THR A 216 6.41 -10.62 17.17
C THR A 216 7.70 -10.64 16.34
N SER A 217 8.19 -9.48 15.91
CA SER A 217 9.46 -9.37 15.18
C SER A 217 10.62 -9.95 15.98
N ARG A 218 10.75 -9.59 17.27
CA ARG A 218 11.81 -10.14 18.13
C ARG A 218 11.69 -11.64 18.34
N TRP A 219 10.47 -12.16 18.50
CA TRP A 219 10.25 -13.59 18.68
C TRP A 219 10.65 -14.38 17.44
N ILE A 220 10.26 -13.89 16.25
CA ILE A 220 10.66 -14.47 14.96
C ILE A 220 12.19 -14.41 14.79
N SER A 221 12.80 -13.25 15.04
CA SER A 221 14.25 -13.09 14.94
C SER A 221 15.00 -14.03 15.90
N ALA A 222 14.53 -14.16 17.14
CA ALA A 222 15.15 -15.05 18.13
C ALA A 222 15.02 -16.53 17.73
N GLY A 223 13.86 -16.93 17.20
CA GLY A 223 13.66 -18.29 16.66
C GLY A 223 14.63 -18.59 15.51
N LEU A 224 14.81 -17.64 14.59
CA LEU A 224 15.75 -17.76 13.49
C LEU A 224 17.20 -17.89 13.98
N THR A 225 17.62 -17.05 14.94
CA THR A 225 18.96 -17.14 15.53
C THR A 225 19.21 -18.51 16.19
N ARG A 226 18.24 -19.02 16.95
CA ARG A 226 18.34 -20.36 17.57
C ARG A 226 18.45 -21.47 16.53
N TRP A 227 17.69 -21.38 15.44
CA TRP A 227 17.72 -22.36 14.37
C TRP A 227 19.06 -22.37 13.60
N MET A 228 19.67 -21.20 13.41
CA MET A 228 20.98 -21.06 12.74
C MET A 228 22.18 -21.38 13.62
N SER A 229 22.00 -21.39 14.94
CA SER A 229 23.02 -21.78 15.91
C SER A 229 22.43 -22.84 16.83
N PRO A 230 22.12 -24.05 16.30
CA PRO A 230 21.73 -25.15 17.16
C PRO A 230 22.88 -25.37 18.14
N GLU A 231 22.59 -25.30 19.44
CA GLU A 231 23.57 -25.63 20.47
C GLU A 231 24.24 -26.94 20.05
N LYS A 232 25.57 -26.93 19.94
CA LYS A 232 26.32 -28.19 19.89
C LYS A 232 25.91 -28.92 21.15
N GLY A 233 25.09 -29.96 21.01
CA GLY A 233 24.65 -30.79 22.11
C GLY A 233 25.88 -31.19 22.91
N ASP A 234 25.83 -30.91 24.21
CA ASP A 234 26.81 -31.35 25.18
C ASP A 234 26.76 -32.89 25.16
N VAL A 235 27.69 -33.49 24.41
CA VAL A 235 27.98 -34.93 24.52
C VAL A 235 29.02 -35.02 25.63
N SER A 236 28.54 -35.11 26.87
CA SER A 236 29.28 -35.60 28.03
C SER A 236 28.69 -36.93 28.47
#